data_AF-A0A1I4T4G6-F1
#
_entry.id   AF-A0A1I4T4G6-F1
#
_cell.length_a   1.000
_cell.length_b   1.000
_cell.length_c   1.000
_cell.angle_alpha   90.00
_cell.angle_beta   90.00
_cell.angle_gamma   90.00
#
_symmetry.space_group_name_H-M   'P 1'
#
loop_
_entity.id
_entity.type
_entity.pdbx_description
1 polymer ?
#
loop_
_entity_poly.entity_id
_entity_poly.type
_entity_poly.pdbx_seq_one_letter_code
_entity_poly.pdbx_strand_id
1 'polypeptide(L)'
;MEADRIYFKDNPWPEGHPIKEFEWSAKEVDGDVWFDLHLKSADYYSERDIEDDEDVDYPSSWDAPNVWGNYHACTLSSNKWHNGGFRVCAKADYSPEFLDGLELLVDPDPDAHEDWDDFAFHIYLLGHDAAARHRIRFDRIDGTDRFRITWLGAIALAYVGDHEFKHEFSAQVSSAPLPSLPETNPVGATTP
;
A
#
# COMPACT_ATOMS: atom_id res chain seq x y z
N MET A 1 1.92 15.45 -6.95
CA MET A 1 2.48 14.10 -7.11
C MET A 1 2.52 13.77 -8.58
N GLU A 2 3.64 13.25 -9.03
CA GLU A 2 3.76 12.59 -10.32
C GLU A 2 3.18 11.16 -10.23
N ALA A 3 2.77 10.62 -11.36
CA ALA A 3 2.17 9.29 -11.43
C ALA A 3 3.23 8.18 -11.31
N ASP A 4 2.79 6.98 -10.93
CA ASP A 4 3.61 5.79 -10.71
C ASP A 4 4.74 6.01 -9.68
N ARG A 5 4.39 6.73 -8.60
CA ARG A 5 5.31 7.11 -7.51
C ARG A 5 4.64 7.02 -6.15
N ILE A 6 5.46 6.76 -5.13
CA ILE A 6 5.13 6.89 -3.72
C ILE A 6 5.96 8.01 -3.08
N TYR A 7 5.33 8.84 -2.28
CA TYR A 7 5.92 9.95 -1.55
C TYR A 7 5.81 9.67 -0.06
N PHE A 8 6.87 10.01 0.67
CA PHE A 8 6.87 10.03 2.13
C PHE A 8 7.08 11.47 2.57
N LYS A 9 6.12 12.02 3.29
CA LYS A 9 6.12 13.44 3.62
C LYS A 9 7.32 13.79 4.50
N ASP A 10 7.98 14.89 4.16
CA ASP A 10 9.13 15.44 4.88
C ASP A 10 10.32 14.46 5.00
N ASN A 11 10.40 13.43 4.14
CA ASN A 11 11.60 12.60 4.05
C ASN A 11 12.71 13.29 3.22
N PRO A 12 13.92 12.72 3.14
CA PRO A 12 15.03 13.33 2.40
C PRO A 12 14.84 13.43 0.87
N TRP A 13 13.81 12.77 0.30
CA TRP A 13 13.49 12.74 -1.13
C TRP A 13 12.11 13.35 -1.42
N PRO A 14 11.99 14.70 -1.47
CA PRO A 14 10.72 15.37 -1.76
C PRO A 14 10.15 15.03 -3.15
N GLU A 15 10.97 14.54 -4.08
CA GLU A 15 10.57 14.04 -5.40
C GLU A 15 9.81 12.70 -5.35
N GLY A 16 9.81 12.02 -4.20
CA GLY A 16 9.26 10.69 -4.01
C GLY A 16 10.08 9.61 -4.72
N HIS A 17 9.54 8.40 -4.73
CA HIS A 17 10.21 7.21 -5.23
C HIS A 17 9.37 6.54 -6.32
N PRO A 18 9.94 6.16 -7.47
CA PRO A 18 9.24 5.39 -8.48
C PRO A 18 8.64 4.11 -7.90
N ILE A 19 7.45 3.72 -8.36
CA ILE A 19 6.87 2.42 -8.06
C ILE A 19 7.47 1.41 -9.03
N LYS A 20 8.25 0.46 -8.49
CA LYS A 20 8.90 -0.61 -9.27
C LYS A 20 7.97 -1.79 -9.50
N GLU A 21 7.09 -2.05 -8.56
CA GLU A 21 6.14 -3.16 -8.58
C GLU A 21 4.82 -2.70 -7.97
N PHE A 22 3.73 -2.99 -8.66
CA PHE A 22 2.38 -2.81 -8.13
C PHE A 22 1.51 -3.98 -8.58
N GLU A 23 0.89 -4.64 -7.61
CA GLU A 23 -0.09 -5.69 -7.85
C GLU A 23 -1.40 -5.34 -7.16
N TRP A 24 -2.50 -5.51 -7.89
CA TRP A 24 -3.86 -5.42 -7.38
C TRP A 24 -4.55 -6.71 -7.73
N SER A 25 -5.01 -7.43 -6.71
CA SER A 25 -5.72 -8.68 -6.87
C SER A 25 -7.03 -8.65 -6.07
N ALA A 26 -7.94 -9.55 -6.43
CA ALA A 26 -9.23 -9.70 -5.79
C ALA A 26 -9.48 -11.16 -5.41
N LYS A 27 -10.15 -11.37 -4.28
CA LYS A 27 -10.61 -12.67 -3.81
C LYS A 27 -12.04 -12.58 -3.31
N GLU A 28 -12.75 -13.70 -3.37
CA GLU A 28 -14.06 -13.83 -2.75
C GLU A 28 -13.91 -14.43 -1.34
N VAL A 29 -14.52 -13.78 -0.35
CA VAL A 29 -14.60 -14.26 1.03
C VAL A 29 -16.05 -14.12 1.47
N ASP A 30 -16.71 -15.23 1.79
CA ASP A 30 -18.08 -15.27 2.29
C ASP A 30 -19.11 -14.47 1.44
N GLY A 31 -18.93 -14.47 0.12
CA GLY A 31 -19.80 -13.76 -0.83
C GLY A 31 -19.46 -12.27 -1.05
N ASP A 32 -18.44 -11.76 -0.37
CA ASP A 32 -17.90 -10.43 -0.56
C ASP A 32 -16.59 -10.46 -1.38
N VAL A 33 -16.35 -9.39 -2.12
CA VAL A 33 -15.06 -9.12 -2.78
C VAL A 33 -14.13 -8.42 -1.81
N TRP A 34 -12.94 -8.97 -1.70
CA TRP A 34 -11.81 -8.41 -0.97
C TRP A 34 -10.70 -8.09 -1.95
N PHE A 35 -9.98 -7.00 -1.71
CA PHE A 35 -8.78 -6.67 -2.46
C PHE A 35 -7.53 -6.91 -1.63
N ASP A 36 -6.49 -7.32 -2.34
CA ASP A 36 -5.11 -7.24 -1.87
C ASP A 36 -4.36 -6.27 -2.79
N LEU A 37 -3.68 -5.29 -2.20
CA LEU A 37 -2.69 -4.45 -2.88
C LEU A 37 -1.29 -4.78 -2.38
N HIS A 38 -0.34 -4.77 -3.33
CA HIS A 38 1.08 -4.85 -3.10
C HIS A 38 1.76 -3.70 -3.85
N LEU A 39 2.63 -2.95 -3.17
CA LEU A 39 3.44 -1.89 -3.74
C LEU A 39 4.89 -2.05 -3.27
N LYS A 40 5.83 -1.97 -4.22
CA LYS A 40 7.25 -1.84 -3.92
C LYS A 40 7.83 -0.64 -4.66
N SER A 41 8.51 0.24 -3.94
CA SER A 41 9.25 1.33 -4.58
C SER A 41 10.53 0.82 -5.26
N ALA A 42 11.09 1.64 -6.15
CA ALA A 42 12.50 1.54 -6.49
C ALA A 42 13.36 1.82 -5.24
N ASP A 43 14.65 1.52 -5.35
CA ASP A 43 15.61 1.85 -4.30
C ASP A 43 15.62 3.37 -4.07
N TYR A 44 15.69 3.84 -2.83
CA TYR A 44 15.56 5.26 -2.51
C TYR A 44 16.63 6.13 -3.20
N TYR A 45 17.81 5.55 -3.45
CA TYR A 45 18.93 6.18 -4.16
C TYR A 45 18.90 5.95 -5.68
N SER A 46 17.82 5.41 -6.27
CA SER A 46 17.82 5.00 -7.68
C SER A 46 17.91 6.16 -8.68
N GLU A 47 17.44 7.34 -8.28
CA GLU A 47 17.42 8.54 -9.15
C GLU A 47 18.27 9.68 -8.58
N ARG A 48 18.36 9.78 -7.26
CA ARG A 48 19.24 10.73 -6.57
C ARG A 48 19.87 10.05 -5.36
N ASP A 49 21.18 9.95 -5.39
CA ASP A 49 21.97 9.59 -4.23
C ASP A 49 22.15 10.82 -3.32
N ILE A 50 22.13 10.62 -2.02
CA ILE A 50 22.40 11.67 -1.02
C ILE A 50 23.68 11.26 -0.32
N GLU A 51 24.76 11.99 -0.62
CA GLU A 51 26.00 11.88 0.14
C GLU A 51 25.72 12.33 1.59
N ASP A 52 25.72 11.36 2.49
CA ASP A 52 25.53 11.58 3.92
C ASP A 52 26.90 11.65 4.60
N ASP A 53 27.09 12.66 5.44
CA ASP A 53 28.30 12.82 6.24
C ASP A 53 28.05 12.15 7.60
N GLU A 54 28.87 11.15 7.94
CA GLU A 54 28.74 10.37 9.17
C GLU A 54 28.78 11.24 10.44
N ASP A 55 29.27 12.49 10.34
CA ASP A 55 29.31 13.45 11.45
C ASP A 55 27.99 14.27 11.62
N VAL A 56 26.99 14.09 10.75
CA VAL A 56 25.70 14.78 10.86
C VAL A 56 24.78 14.04 11.84
N ASP A 57 24.41 14.74 12.92
CA ASP A 57 23.40 14.26 13.87
C ASP A 57 22.00 14.65 13.41
N TYR A 58 21.23 13.65 12.98
CA TYR A 58 19.85 13.83 12.53
C TYR A 58 18.87 13.74 13.70
N PRO A 59 17.79 14.55 13.70
CA PRO A 59 16.83 14.56 14.79
C PRO A 59 16.03 13.25 14.94
N SER A 60 15.93 12.44 13.87
CA SER A 60 15.33 11.11 13.92
C SER A 60 15.79 10.23 12.76
N SER A 61 15.48 8.92 12.83
CA SER A 61 15.68 7.99 11.72
C SER A 61 14.91 8.39 10.45
N TRP A 62 13.80 9.11 10.57
CA TRP A 62 13.05 9.61 9.41
C TRP A 62 13.84 10.65 8.62
N ASP A 63 14.64 11.46 9.31
CA ASP A 63 15.37 12.58 8.71
C ASP A 63 16.73 12.15 8.11
N ALA A 64 17.23 10.96 8.48
CA ALA A 64 18.59 10.49 8.21
C ALA A 64 18.69 9.67 6.89
N PRO A 65 19.23 10.22 5.78
CA PRO A 65 19.27 9.54 4.48
C PRO A 65 19.99 8.20 4.50
N ASN A 66 21.08 8.06 5.28
CA ASN A 66 21.78 6.79 5.46
C ASN A 66 20.87 5.68 6.00
N VAL A 67 19.94 5.98 6.92
CA VAL A 67 19.01 5.00 7.48
C VAL A 67 18.11 4.48 6.37
N TRP A 68 17.49 5.37 5.59
CA TRP A 68 16.70 4.99 4.42
C TRP A 68 17.51 4.11 3.47
N GLY A 69 18.73 4.55 3.11
CA GLY A 69 19.63 3.82 2.23
C GLY A 69 19.90 2.38 2.67
N ASN A 70 20.04 2.14 3.99
CA ASN A 70 20.24 0.80 4.55
C ASN A 70 19.05 -0.15 4.38
N TYR A 71 17.83 0.39 4.25
CA TYR A 71 16.62 -0.39 4.00
C TYR A 71 16.26 -0.52 2.52
N HIS A 72 16.97 0.20 1.66
CA HIS A 72 16.92 0.20 0.21
C HIS A 72 15.60 0.70 -0.40
N ALA A 73 14.46 0.08 -0.09
CA ALA A 73 13.19 0.37 -0.75
C ALA A 73 12.00 0.09 0.16
N CYS A 74 10.90 0.80 -0.09
CA CYS A 74 9.64 0.54 0.60
C CYS A 74 8.96 -0.70 0.00
N THR A 75 8.40 -1.55 0.85
CA THR A 75 7.33 -2.46 0.46
C THR A 75 6.11 -2.22 1.36
N LEU A 76 4.94 -1.99 0.75
CA LEU A 76 3.66 -1.85 1.45
C LEU A 76 2.70 -2.89 0.87
N SER A 77 2.22 -3.82 1.69
CA SER A 77 1.51 -4.99 1.18
C SER A 77 0.55 -5.60 2.18
N SER A 78 -0.58 -6.06 1.65
CA SER A 78 -1.63 -6.79 2.36
C SER A 78 -1.45 -8.32 2.33
N ASN A 79 -0.57 -8.82 1.47
CA ASN A 79 -0.47 -10.26 1.19
C ASN A 79 0.99 -10.80 1.13
N LYS A 80 2.01 -9.96 1.39
CA LYS A 80 3.42 -10.40 1.37
C LYS A 80 3.85 -11.15 2.63
N TRP A 81 3.46 -10.65 3.81
CA TRP A 81 3.90 -11.18 5.10
C TRP A 81 2.78 -11.87 5.89
N HIS A 82 1.53 -11.59 5.54
CA HIS A 82 0.34 -12.23 6.10
C HIS A 82 -0.71 -12.37 4.99
N ASN A 83 -1.88 -12.93 5.29
CA ASN A 83 -3.01 -13.01 4.34
C ASN A 83 -4.12 -12.06 4.79
N GLY A 84 -3.94 -10.77 4.52
CA GLY A 84 -4.87 -9.73 4.89
C GLY A 84 -5.79 -9.37 3.74
N GLY A 85 -5.74 -8.09 3.36
CA GLY A 85 -6.63 -7.47 2.40
C GLY A 85 -7.81 -6.79 3.08
N PHE A 86 -8.67 -6.17 2.28
CA PHE A 86 -9.78 -5.38 2.78
C PHE A 86 -11.05 -5.62 1.97
N ARG A 87 -12.18 -5.67 2.67
CA ARG A 87 -13.51 -5.83 2.07
C ARG A 87 -13.87 -4.61 1.22
N VAL A 88 -14.43 -4.86 0.04
CA VAL A 88 -14.80 -3.83 -0.94
C VAL A 88 -16.32 -3.73 -1.08
N CYS A 89 -16.96 -4.81 -1.51
CA CYS A 89 -18.38 -4.87 -1.82
C CYS A 89 -18.88 -6.32 -1.84
N ALA A 90 -20.20 -6.52 -1.94
CA ALA A 90 -20.73 -7.84 -2.25
C ALA A 90 -20.33 -8.25 -3.67
N LYS A 91 -20.10 -9.54 -3.91
CA LYS A 91 -19.76 -10.07 -5.25
C LYS A 91 -20.75 -9.69 -6.33
N ALA A 92 -22.04 -9.58 -5.99
CA ALA A 92 -23.08 -9.20 -6.92
C ALA A 92 -22.97 -7.75 -7.43
N ASP A 93 -22.33 -6.88 -6.65
CA ASP A 93 -22.13 -5.46 -6.98
C ASP A 93 -20.79 -5.19 -7.67
N TYR A 94 -19.90 -6.18 -7.67
CA TYR A 94 -18.54 -6.06 -8.22
C TYR A 94 -18.57 -5.83 -9.73
N SER A 95 -18.30 -4.58 -10.11
CA SER A 95 -18.31 -4.11 -11.48
C SER A 95 -17.34 -2.95 -11.64
N PRO A 96 -16.81 -2.71 -12.86
CA PRO A 96 -16.02 -1.53 -13.14
C PRO A 96 -16.76 -0.23 -12.79
N GLU A 97 -18.08 -0.16 -13.01
CA GLU A 97 -18.93 0.99 -12.74
C GLU A 97 -19.09 1.27 -11.25
N PHE A 98 -19.18 0.22 -10.42
CA PHE A 98 -19.23 0.38 -8.97
C PHE A 98 -17.93 0.96 -8.40
N LEU A 99 -16.78 0.51 -8.93
CA LEU A 99 -15.47 0.97 -8.47
C LEU A 99 -15.12 2.37 -8.93
N ASP A 100 -15.75 2.88 -9.99
CA ASP A 100 -15.41 4.17 -10.55
C ASP A 100 -15.74 5.32 -9.58
N GLY A 101 -14.70 5.94 -9.04
CA GLY A 101 -14.77 6.97 -8.05
C GLY A 101 -14.95 6.46 -6.61
N LEU A 102 -14.93 5.15 -6.38
CA LEU A 102 -15.00 4.55 -5.05
C LEU A 102 -13.79 4.97 -4.22
N GLU A 103 -14.04 5.39 -2.98
CA GLU A 103 -13.02 5.65 -1.98
C GLU A 103 -13.29 4.80 -0.73
N LEU A 104 -12.28 4.08 -0.28
CA LEU A 104 -12.35 3.21 0.89
C LEU A 104 -11.41 3.72 1.97
N LEU A 105 -11.88 3.64 3.21
CA LEU A 105 -11.06 3.80 4.40
C LEU A 105 -10.72 2.41 4.93
N VAL A 106 -9.44 2.14 5.16
CA VAL A 106 -8.94 0.86 5.70
C VAL A 106 -8.10 1.17 6.93
N ASP A 107 -8.36 0.44 8.02
CA ASP A 107 -7.80 0.67 9.35
C ASP A 107 -7.86 2.15 9.79
N PRO A 108 -9.06 2.79 9.76
CA PRO A 108 -9.19 4.22 10.04
C PRO A 108 -8.90 4.58 11.49
N ASP A 109 -9.03 3.62 12.40
CA ASP A 109 -8.79 3.76 13.83
C ASP A 109 -7.76 2.71 14.29
N PRO A 110 -6.45 3.01 14.22
CA PRO A 110 -5.42 2.05 14.56
C PRO A 110 -5.45 1.62 16.03
N ASP A 111 -6.04 2.43 16.91
CA ASP A 111 -6.18 2.13 18.35
C ASP A 111 -7.29 1.09 18.61
N ALA A 112 -8.11 0.77 17.61
CA ALA A 112 -9.13 -0.27 17.69
C ALA A 112 -8.57 -1.70 17.53
N HIS A 113 -7.32 -1.83 17.11
CA HIS A 113 -6.64 -3.12 16.94
C HIS A 113 -5.83 -3.46 18.19
N GLU A 114 -5.95 -4.70 18.68
CA GLU A 114 -5.16 -5.17 19.83
C GLU A 114 -3.72 -5.55 19.41
N ASP A 115 -3.57 -6.04 18.19
CA ASP A 115 -2.28 -6.41 17.59
C ASP A 115 -2.10 -5.69 16.24
N TRP A 116 -0.89 -5.26 15.94
CA TRP A 116 -0.56 -4.63 14.65
C TRP A 116 -0.52 -5.64 13.51
N ASP A 117 -0.39 -6.92 13.84
CA ASP A 117 -0.57 -8.01 12.88
C ASP A 117 -2.03 -8.11 12.35
N ASP A 118 -2.98 -7.40 12.99
CA ASP A 118 -4.37 -7.32 12.53
C ASP A 118 -4.63 -6.22 11.49
N PHE A 119 -3.64 -5.37 11.17
CA PHE A 119 -3.80 -4.36 10.13
C PHE A 119 -3.89 -5.00 8.74
N ALA A 120 -4.71 -4.42 7.87
CA ALA A 120 -4.88 -4.92 6.51
C ALA A 120 -3.60 -4.81 5.67
N PHE A 121 -2.68 -3.91 6.05
CA PHE A 121 -1.41 -3.69 5.38
C PHE A 121 -0.25 -3.70 6.36
N HIS A 122 0.83 -4.36 5.96
CA HIS A 122 2.12 -4.27 6.64
C HIS A 122 3.09 -3.49 5.74
N ILE A 123 4.06 -2.83 6.37
CA ILE A 123 5.06 -2.01 5.68
C ILE A 123 6.48 -2.41 6.08
N TYR A 124 7.37 -2.41 5.10
CA TYR A 124 8.81 -2.41 5.30
C TYR A 124 9.34 -1.11 4.72
N LEU A 125 9.77 -0.17 5.57
CA LEU A 125 10.19 1.17 5.17
C LEU A 125 11.58 1.50 5.72
N LEU A 126 11.67 1.64 7.05
CA LEU A 126 12.91 1.81 7.82
C LEU A 126 13.11 0.62 8.77
N GLY A 127 12.63 -0.54 8.34
CA GLY A 127 12.41 -1.74 9.15
C GLY A 127 10.97 -2.22 8.98
N HIS A 128 10.56 -3.16 9.83
CA HIS A 128 9.17 -3.61 9.91
C HIS A 128 8.35 -2.60 10.72
N ASP A 129 7.88 -1.58 10.02
CA ASP A 129 7.10 -0.47 10.56
C ASP A 129 5.58 -0.76 10.52
N ALA A 130 4.76 0.16 11.00
CA ALA A 130 3.30 0.04 10.94
C ALA A 130 2.69 1.10 10.01
N ALA A 131 1.66 0.71 9.26
CA ALA A 131 0.89 1.60 8.40
C ALA A 131 -0.61 1.41 8.65
N ALA A 132 -1.34 2.52 8.70
CA ALA A 132 -2.79 2.53 8.96
C ALA A 132 -3.43 3.78 8.36
N ARG A 133 -4.71 4.02 8.69
CA ARG A 133 -5.49 5.19 8.26
C ARG A 133 -5.49 5.36 6.75
N HIS A 134 -5.59 4.24 6.04
CA HIS A 134 -5.49 4.22 4.61
C HIS A 134 -6.73 4.85 3.98
N ARG A 135 -6.51 5.65 2.94
CA ARG A 135 -7.56 6.13 2.04
C ARG A 135 -7.18 5.73 0.63
N ILE A 136 -7.99 4.87 0.02
CA ILE A 136 -7.71 4.28 -1.29
C ILE A 136 -8.85 4.64 -2.22
N ARG A 137 -8.53 5.40 -3.27
CA ARG A 137 -9.47 5.83 -4.29
C ARG A 137 -9.17 5.16 -5.62
N PHE A 138 -10.20 4.64 -6.25
CA PHE A 138 -10.16 4.03 -7.58
C PHE A 138 -10.91 4.94 -8.55
N ASP A 139 -10.26 5.40 -9.61
CA ASP A 139 -10.89 6.19 -10.67
C ASP A 139 -10.70 5.45 -12.00
N ARG A 140 -11.80 5.08 -12.66
CA ARG A 140 -11.73 4.36 -13.94
C ARG A 140 -11.16 5.30 -15.00
N ILE A 141 -10.31 4.76 -15.86
CA ILE A 141 -9.80 5.49 -17.03
C ILE A 141 -10.84 5.35 -18.13
N ASP A 142 -11.39 6.48 -18.58
CA ASP A 142 -12.45 6.58 -19.58
C ASP A 142 -12.24 5.61 -20.77
N GLY A 143 -13.25 4.80 -21.03
CA GLY A 143 -13.25 3.85 -22.15
C GLY A 143 -12.35 2.62 -21.96
N THR A 144 -11.89 2.34 -20.74
CA THR A 144 -11.04 1.17 -20.43
C THR A 144 -11.47 0.44 -19.16
N ASP A 145 -10.98 -0.78 -18.96
CA ASP A 145 -11.09 -1.53 -17.70
C ASP A 145 -9.84 -1.37 -16.82
N ARG A 146 -9.21 -0.19 -16.89
CA ARG A 146 -8.05 0.17 -16.08
C ARG A 146 -8.39 1.34 -15.16
N PHE A 147 -7.70 1.40 -14.02
CA PHE A 147 -7.96 2.35 -12.96
C PHE A 147 -6.70 3.12 -12.62
N ARG A 148 -6.86 4.42 -12.38
CA ARG A 148 -5.91 5.19 -11.59
C ARG A 148 -6.21 4.91 -10.12
N ILE A 149 -5.19 4.65 -9.33
CA ILE A 149 -5.33 4.40 -7.90
C ILE A 149 -4.57 5.49 -7.15
N THR A 150 -5.26 6.18 -6.25
CA THR A 150 -4.64 7.12 -5.31
C THR A 150 -4.70 6.50 -3.93
N TRP A 151 -3.55 6.34 -3.27
CA TRP A 151 -3.43 5.67 -1.98
C TRP A 151 -2.71 6.55 -0.98
N LEU A 152 -3.38 6.94 0.08
CA LEU A 152 -2.83 7.71 1.19
C LEU A 152 -2.83 6.87 2.45
N GLY A 153 -1.96 7.20 3.41
CA GLY A 153 -2.01 6.61 4.74
C GLY A 153 -1.01 7.25 5.70
N ALA A 154 -1.06 6.78 6.94
CA ALA A 154 -0.16 7.20 8.00
C ALA A 154 0.79 6.06 8.40
N ILE A 155 1.96 6.41 8.91
CA ILE A 155 3.04 5.49 9.29
C ILE A 155 3.49 5.81 10.71
N ALA A 156 3.73 4.76 11.48
CA ALA A 156 4.46 4.80 12.75
C ALA A 156 5.79 4.04 12.58
N LEU A 157 6.90 4.59 13.09
CA LEU A 157 8.21 3.94 13.06
C LEU A 157 8.34 2.91 14.20
N ALA A 158 7.39 1.98 14.16
CA ALA A 158 7.21 0.87 15.07
C ALA A 158 8.49 0.07 15.30
N TYR A 159 9.31 -0.12 14.26
CA TYR A 159 10.52 -0.91 14.34
C TYR A 159 11.53 -0.36 15.36
N VAL A 160 11.58 0.96 15.51
CA VAL A 160 12.45 1.66 16.47
C VAL A 160 11.71 2.06 17.76
N GLY A 161 10.50 1.54 17.97
CA GLY A 161 9.70 1.77 19.16
C GLY A 161 8.88 3.06 19.16
N ASP A 162 8.73 3.73 18.01
CA ASP A 162 7.88 4.91 17.87
C ASP A 162 6.52 4.53 17.30
N HIS A 163 5.52 4.45 18.18
CA HIS A 163 4.21 3.89 17.87
C HIS A 163 3.19 4.96 17.43
N GLU A 164 3.62 6.23 17.31
CA GLU A 164 2.74 7.31 16.87
C GLU A 164 2.65 7.35 15.33
N PHE A 165 1.43 7.28 14.80
CA PHE A 165 1.14 7.44 13.36
C PHE A 165 1.25 8.92 12.92
N LYS A 166 2.46 9.48 12.96
CA LYS A 166 2.77 10.89 12.66
C LYS A 166 3.39 11.13 11.30
N HIS A 167 3.88 10.09 10.65
CA HIS A 167 4.40 10.16 9.29
C HIS A 167 3.29 9.87 8.28
N GLU A 168 3.41 10.40 7.07
CA GLU A 168 2.38 10.27 6.04
C GLU A 168 3.00 9.81 4.74
N PHE A 169 2.28 8.96 4.01
CA PHE A 169 2.62 8.61 2.63
C PHE A 169 1.47 8.88 1.67
N SER A 170 1.84 9.04 0.41
CA SER A 170 0.90 9.15 -0.69
C SER A 170 1.46 8.51 -1.94
N ALA A 171 0.73 7.60 -2.56
CA ALA A 171 1.08 6.94 -3.79
C ALA A 171 0.04 7.18 -4.88
N GLN A 172 0.51 7.24 -6.13
CA GLN A 172 -0.33 7.32 -7.31
C GLN A 172 0.08 6.24 -8.30
N VAL A 173 -0.82 5.34 -8.65
CA VAL A 173 -0.66 4.37 -9.74
C VAL A 173 -1.46 4.89 -10.93
N SER A 174 -0.78 5.09 -12.06
CA SER A 174 -1.38 5.72 -13.23
C SER A 174 -2.43 4.84 -13.90
N SER A 175 -2.19 3.52 -13.88
CA SER A 175 -3.02 2.57 -14.63
C SER A 175 -2.78 1.13 -14.16
N ALA A 176 -3.72 0.61 -13.37
CA ALA A 176 -3.80 -0.79 -12.95
C ALA A 176 -4.99 -1.48 -13.64
N PRO A 177 -4.86 -2.74 -14.10
CA PRO A 177 -5.99 -3.48 -14.65
C PRO A 177 -6.98 -3.84 -13.52
N LEU A 178 -8.28 -3.83 -13.82
CA LEU A 178 -9.27 -4.39 -12.91
C LEU A 178 -8.95 -5.87 -12.62
N PRO A 179 -8.85 -6.29 -11.35
CA PRO A 179 -8.57 -7.68 -11.03
C PRO A 179 -9.77 -8.56 -11.34
N SER A 180 -9.50 -9.73 -11.90
CA SER A 180 -10.50 -10.78 -12.05
C SER A 180 -10.70 -11.51 -10.72
N LEU A 181 -11.93 -11.90 -10.42
CA LEU A 181 -12.20 -12.83 -9.33
C LEU A 181 -11.80 -14.25 -9.80
N PRO A 182 -11.07 -15.04 -8.98
CA PRO A 182 -10.81 -16.43 -9.28
C PRO A 182 -12.13 -17.16 -9.51
N GLU A 183 -12.21 -17.99 -10.55
CA GLU A 183 -13.38 -18.85 -10.71
C GLU A 183 -13.47 -19.80 -9.51
N THR A 184 -14.58 -19.74 -8.79
CA THR A 184 -14.92 -20.77 -7.81
C THR A 184 -15.20 -22.06 -8.57
N ASN A 185 -14.17 -22.90 -8.76
CA ASN A 185 -14.40 -24.26 -9.26
C ASN A 185 -15.36 -24.96 -8.28
N PRO A 186 -16.55 -25.39 -8.73
CA PRO A 186 -17.44 -26.16 -7.86
C PRO A 186 -16.73 -27.46 -7.50
N VAL A 187 -16.39 -27.60 -6.22
CA VAL A 187 -15.87 -28.84 -5.66
C VAL A 187 -16.95 -29.92 -5.81
N GLY A 188 -16.71 -30.89 -6.70
CA GLY A 188 -17.46 -32.14 -6.71
C GLY A 188 -18.71 -32.19 -7.58
N ALA A 189 -18.58 -31.96 -8.89
CA ALA A 189 -19.46 -32.65 -9.84
C ALA A 189 -18.86 -34.05 -10.10
N THR A 190 -19.17 -35.03 -9.24
CA THR A 190 -19.01 -36.44 -9.60
C THR A 190 -19.98 -36.73 -10.75
N THR A 191 -19.43 -36.92 -11.93
CA THR A 191 -20.09 -37.45 -13.14
C THR A 191 -20.67 -38.85 -12.83
N PRO A 192 -21.82 -39.23 -13.43
CA PRO A 192 -22.65 -40.36 -12.99
C PRO A 192 -22.06 -41.74 -13.29
#